data_AF-A0A2E4BQS8-F1
#
_entry.id   AF-A0A2E4BQS8-F1
#
_cell.length_a   1.000
_cell.length_b   1.000
_cell.length_c   1.000
_cell.angle_alpha   90.00
_cell.angle_beta   90.00
_cell.angle_gamma   90.00
#
_symmetry.space_group_name_H-M   'P 1'
#
loop_
_entity.id
_entity.type
_entity.pdbx_description
1 polymer ?
#
loop_
_entity_poly.entity_id
_entity_poly.type
_entity_poly.pdbx_seq_one_letter_code
_entity_poly.pdbx_strand_id
1 'polypeptide(L)'
;MEQTKKNARENGFVKTLYDRKCFVEGINDKNPNRRNFMERAAINAPIQGGAADIIKRVMIRLPGELKDANLSAKMLLQVHDELVFDVPQKELQKTIKLVKKVMENVSELSVPLVVDTGHGKNWNEAH
;
A
#
# COMPACT_ATOMS: atom_id res chain seq x y z
N MET A 1 3.40 -20.50 -2.12
CA MET A 1 2.31 -20.47 -3.12
C MET A 1 1.31 -21.60 -2.91
N GLU A 2 1.74 -22.87 -2.91
CA GLU A 2 0.82 -24.01 -2.70
C GLU A 2 0.09 -23.97 -1.35
N GLN A 3 0.77 -23.56 -0.27
CA GLN A 3 0.11 -23.37 1.02
C GLN A 3 -1.02 -22.33 0.97
N THR A 4 -0.83 -21.23 0.24
CA THR A 4 -1.85 -20.17 0.10
C THR A 4 -3.07 -20.69 -0.66
N LYS A 5 -2.88 -21.47 -1.73
CA LYS A 5 -3.98 -22.11 -2.47
C LYS A 5 -4.74 -23.09 -1.58
N LYS A 6 -4.02 -23.92 -0.81
CA LYS A 6 -4.62 -24.86 0.14
C LYS A 6 -5.47 -24.14 1.17
N ASN A 7 -4.90 -23.12 1.84
CA ASN A 7 -5.62 -22.31 2.82
C ASN A 7 -6.87 -21.65 2.21
N ALA A 8 -6.77 -21.15 0.97
CA ALA A 8 -7.91 -20.54 0.28
C ALA A 8 -9.01 -21.55 -0.01
N ARG A 9 -8.68 -22.78 -0.44
CA ARG A 9 -9.66 -23.86 -0.68
C ARG A 9 -10.36 -24.31 0.59
N GLU A 10 -9.63 -24.39 1.70
CA GLU A 10 -10.15 -24.82 3.01
C GLU A 10 -11.04 -23.75 3.65
N ASN A 11 -10.65 -22.47 3.57
CA ASN A 11 -11.31 -21.40 4.32
C ASN A 11 -12.23 -20.51 3.46
N GLY A 12 -12.12 -20.56 2.14
CA GLY A 12 -12.82 -19.66 1.21
C GLY A 12 -12.26 -18.23 1.16
N PHE A 13 -11.18 -17.94 1.90
CA PHE A 13 -10.49 -16.65 1.90
C PHE A 13 -9.00 -16.80 2.17
N VAL A 14 -8.25 -15.75 1.86
CA VAL A 14 -6.86 -15.53 2.29
C VAL A 14 -6.79 -14.25 3.11
N LYS A 15 -5.66 -13.99 3.78
CA LYS A 15 -5.48 -12.78 4.58
C LYS A 15 -4.28 -11.97 4.10
N THR A 16 -4.36 -10.65 4.26
CA THR A 16 -3.21 -9.74 4.13
C THR A 16 -2.32 -9.82 5.38
N LEU A 17 -1.18 -9.11 5.35
CA LEU A 17 -0.30 -8.92 6.51
C LEU A 17 -1.02 -8.38 7.75
N TYR A 18 -2.08 -7.60 7.55
CA TYR A 18 -2.86 -6.96 8.62
C TYR A 18 -4.20 -7.65 8.87
N ASP A 19 -4.25 -8.97 8.67
CA ASP A 19 -5.40 -9.84 8.93
C ASP A 19 -6.69 -9.55 8.16
N ARG A 20 -6.66 -8.62 7.20
CA ARG A 20 -7.82 -8.34 6.34
C ARG A 20 -8.11 -9.56 5.48
N LYS A 21 -9.34 -10.08 5.58
CA LYS A 21 -9.79 -11.21 4.76
C LYS A 21 -10.08 -10.75 3.33
N CYS A 22 -9.50 -11.47 2.37
CA CYS A 22 -9.82 -11.38 0.95
C CYS A 22 -10.53 -12.68 0.56
N PHE A 23 -11.84 -12.61 0.38
CA PHE A 23 -12.64 -13.76 -0.05
C PHE A 23 -12.30 -14.16 -1.48
N VAL A 24 -12.24 -15.46 -1.74
CA VAL A 24 -11.86 -16.03 -3.04
C VAL A 24 -13.02 -16.87 -3.58
N GLU A 25 -14.03 -16.18 -4.10
CA GLU A 25 -15.26 -16.81 -4.58
C GLU A 25 -15.00 -17.67 -5.84
N GLY A 26 -15.24 -18.97 -5.75
CA GLY A 26 -14.98 -19.91 -6.83
C GLY A 26 -13.63 -20.63 -6.74
N ILE A 27 -12.95 -20.55 -5.58
CA ILE A 27 -11.73 -21.33 -5.31
C ILE A 27 -11.93 -22.85 -5.37
N ASN A 28 -13.17 -23.31 -5.18
CA ASN A 28 -13.59 -24.72 -5.29
C ASN A 28 -14.56 -24.95 -6.48
N ASP A 29 -14.59 -24.05 -7.47
CA ASP A 29 -15.50 -24.19 -8.62
C ASP A 29 -15.17 -25.46 -9.43
N LYS A 30 -16.20 -26.13 -9.96
CA LYS A 30 -16.04 -27.31 -10.82
C LYS A 30 -15.42 -26.92 -12.17
N ASN A 31 -15.71 -25.73 -12.67
CA ASN A 31 -15.12 -25.18 -13.88
C ASN A 31 -13.61 -24.91 -13.64
N PRO A 32 -12.72 -25.63 -14.34
CA PRO A 32 -11.28 -25.52 -14.13
C PRO A 32 -10.75 -24.12 -14.44
N ASN A 33 -11.32 -23.40 -15.42
CA ASN A 33 -10.87 -22.06 -15.78
C ASN A 33 -11.14 -21.06 -14.66
N ARG A 34 -12.34 -21.11 -14.07
CA ARG A 34 -12.72 -20.24 -12.95
C ARG A 34 -11.89 -20.55 -11.71
N ARG A 35 -11.72 -21.84 -11.39
CA ARG A 35 -10.89 -22.28 -10.27
C ARG A 35 -9.43 -21.83 -10.41
N ASN A 36 -8.82 -22.02 -11.58
CA ASN A 36 -7.43 -21.62 -11.84
C ASN A 36 -7.23 -20.10 -11.78
N PHE A 37 -8.21 -19.32 -12.23
CA PHE A 37 -8.18 -17.87 -12.06
C PHE A 37 -8.24 -17.47 -10.58
N MET A 38 -9.11 -18.13 -9.81
CA MET A 38 -9.26 -17.86 -8.38
C MET A 38 -8.05 -18.29 -7.54
N GLU A 39 -7.33 -19.35 -7.92
CA GLU A 39 -6.06 -19.70 -7.29
C GLU A 39 -4.98 -18.63 -7.50
N ARG A 40 -4.93 -18.03 -8.70
CA ARG A 40 -4.02 -16.91 -8.96
C ARG A 40 -4.42 -15.67 -8.15
N ALA A 41 -5.72 -15.38 -8.07
CA ALA A 41 -6.24 -14.30 -7.24
C ALA A 41 -5.90 -14.52 -5.75
N ALA A 42 -6.02 -15.76 -5.25
CA ALA A 42 -5.66 -16.11 -3.88
C ALA A 42 -4.18 -15.89 -3.55
N ILE A 43 -3.28 -16.12 -4.52
CA ILE A 43 -1.85 -15.84 -4.36
C ILE A 43 -1.59 -14.33 -4.33
N ASN A 44 -2.26 -13.58 -5.20
CA ASN A 44 -2.00 -12.14 -5.37
C ASN A 44 -2.65 -11.29 -4.27
N ALA A 45 -3.81 -11.70 -3.75
CA ALA A 45 -4.59 -10.89 -2.82
C ALA A 45 -3.84 -10.54 -1.52
N PRO A 46 -3.07 -11.44 -0.87
CA PRO A 46 -2.25 -11.08 0.29
C PRO A 46 -1.17 -10.04 -0.03
N ILE A 47 -0.59 -10.11 -1.23
CA ILE A 47 0.51 -9.25 -1.68
C ILE A 47 -0.02 -7.84 -1.98
N GLN A 48 -0.96 -7.73 -2.92
CA GLN A 48 -1.55 -6.45 -3.31
C GLN A 48 -2.39 -5.84 -2.18
N GLY A 49 -3.13 -6.68 -1.47
CA GLY A 49 -3.90 -6.25 -0.30
C GLY A 49 -3.02 -5.76 0.84
N GLY A 50 -1.88 -6.42 1.07
CA GLY A 50 -0.87 -5.98 2.03
C GLY A 50 -0.29 -4.62 1.68
N ALA A 51 0.11 -4.41 0.42
CA ALA A 51 0.56 -3.10 -0.06
C ALA A 51 -0.52 -2.01 0.12
N ALA A 52 -1.78 -2.34 -0.22
CA ALA A 52 -2.91 -1.43 -0.03
C ALA A 52 -3.17 -1.11 1.47
N ASP A 53 -2.92 -2.04 2.38
CA ASP A 53 -3.04 -1.80 3.81
C ASP A 53 -1.93 -0.89 4.32
N ILE A 54 -0.69 -1.09 3.86
CA ILE A 54 0.47 -0.27 4.20
C ILE A 54 0.22 1.19 3.78
N ILE A 55 -0.12 1.43 2.51
CA ILE A 55 -0.29 2.81 2.01
C ILE A 55 -1.44 3.53 2.73
N LYS A 56 -2.54 2.83 3.05
CA LYS A 56 -3.63 3.42 3.82
C LYS A 56 -3.22 3.81 5.23
N ARG A 57 -2.37 3.00 5.89
CA ARG A 57 -1.82 3.35 7.20
C ARG A 57 -0.93 4.59 7.12
N VAL A 58 -0.14 4.74 6.05
CA VAL A 58 0.63 5.98 5.79
C VAL A 58 -0.34 7.17 5.69
N MET A 59 -1.37 7.06 4.84
CA MET A 59 -2.31 8.13 4.59
C MET A 59 -3.04 8.60 5.85
N ILE A 60 -3.36 7.67 6.76
CA ILE A 60 -3.99 7.99 8.06
C ILE A 60 -3.00 8.70 9.00
N ARG A 61 -1.72 8.34 8.98
CA ARG A 61 -0.70 8.86 9.90
C ARG A 61 -0.21 10.25 9.50
N LEU A 62 -0.01 10.48 8.21
CA LEU A 62 0.63 11.69 7.69
C LEU A 62 -0.02 13.02 8.12
N PRO A 63 -1.35 13.18 8.15
CA PRO A 63 -1.95 14.44 8.59
C PRO A 63 -1.56 14.84 10.02
N GLY A 64 -1.45 13.88 10.93
CA GLY A 64 -0.99 14.12 12.30
C GLY A 64 0.48 14.52 12.34
N GLU A 65 1.34 13.75 11.66
CA GLU A 65 2.78 13.99 11.61
C GLU A 65 3.11 15.37 10.98
N LEU A 66 2.40 15.75 9.92
CA LEU A 66 2.54 17.07 9.28
C LEU A 66 2.14 18.19 10.23
N LYS A 67 1.03 18.02 10.96
CA LYS A 67 0.55 18.99 11.95
C LYS A 67 1.55 19.16 13.09
N ASP A 68 2.06 18.06 13.64
CA ASP A 68 3.02 18.08 14.76
C ASP A 68 4.36 18.71 14.35
N ALA A 69 4.76 18.56 13.09
CA ALA A 69 5.93 19.20 12.51
C ALA A 69 5.69 20.66 12.07
N ASN A 70 4.47 21.19 12.23
CA ASN A 70 4.04 22.51 11.76
C ASN A 70 4.32 22.73 10.26
N LEU A 71 4.02 21.71 9.45
CA LEU A 71 4.13 21.74 7.99
C LEU A 71 2.73 21.87 7.38
N SER A 72 2.62 22.69 6.35
CA SER A 72 1.37 23.05 5.67
C SER A 72 1.14 22.26 4.37
N ALA A 73 2.00 21.26 4.09
CA ALA A 73 1.90 20.41 2.92
C ALA A 73 0.53 19.69 2.86
N LYS A 74 -0.02 19.58 1.65
CA LYS A 74 -1.32 18.95 1.40
C LYS A 74 -1.14 17.71 0.56
N MET A 75 -1.56 16.56 1.06
CA MET A 75 -1.70 15.35 0.26
C MET A 75 -2.87 15.54 -0.70
N LEU A 76 -2.60 15.49 -2.01
CA LEU A 76 -3.59 15.73 -3.05
C LEU A 76 -4.15 14.44 -3.62
N LEU A 77 -3.27 13.49 -3.95
CA LEU A 77 -3.62 12.28 -4.68
C LEU A 77 -2.90 11.06 -4.10
N GLN A 78 -3.52 9.91 -4.30
CA GLN A 78 -2.91 8.60 -4.12
C GLN A 78 -3.14 7.80 -5.40
N VAL A 79 -2.07 7.31 -6.02
CA VAL A 79 -2.14 6.55 -7.28
C VAL A 79 -1.14 5.40 -7.18
N HIS A 80 -1.62 4.16 -7.35
CA HIS A 80 -0.82 2.94 -7.16
C HIS A 80 -0.18 2.87 -5.76
N ASP A 81 1.12 3.13 -5.66
CA ASP A 81 1.95 3.18 -4.45
C ASP A 81 2.51 4.58 -4.17
N GLU A 82 2.12 5.57 -4.97
CA GLU A 82 2.56 6.96 -4.90
C GLU A 82 1.58 7.85 -4.11
N LEU A 83 2.13 8.82 -3.37
CA LEU A 83 1.39 9.92 -2.75
C LEU A 83 1.90 11.25 -3.31
N VAL A 84 0.98 12.06 -3.85
CA VAL A 84 1.30 13.36 -4.44
C VAL A 84 0.96 14.46 -3.46
N PHE A 85 1.86 15.42 -3.28
CA PHE A 85 1.69 16.54 -2.35
C PHE A 85 1.85 17.89 -3.05
N ASP A 86 1.05 18.86 -2.62
CA ASP A 86 1.35 20.28 -2.80
C ASP A 86 2.07 20.80 -1.56
N VAL A 87 3.23 21.42 -1.76
CA VAL A 87 4.18 21.72 -0.67
C VAL A 87 4.71 23.15 -0.83
N PRO A 88 4.60 24.01 0.21
CA PRO A 88 5.25 25.32 0.18
C PRO A 88 6.76 25.18 -0.01
N GLN A 89 7.35 25.98 -0.91
CA GLN A 89 8.77 25.89 -1.25
C GLN A 89 9.70 25.94 -0.03
N LYS A 90 9.34 26.73 0.99
CA LYS A 90 10.11 26.88 2.24
C LYS A 90 10.10 25.62 3.12
N GLU A 91 9.13 24.73 2.91
CA GLU A 91 8.88 23.52 3.70
C GLU A 91 9.32 22.24 2.97
N LEU A 92 9.72 22.33 1.70
CA LEU A 92 9.97 21.20 0.81
C LEU A 92 10.86 20.12 1.42
N GLN A 93 12.08 20.49 1.84
CA GLN A 93 13.06 19.52 2.36
C GLN A 93 12.61 18.87 3.67
N LYS A 94 11.94 19.63 4.54
CA LYS A 94 11.40 19.11 5.80
C LYS A 94 10.25 18.14 5.53
N THR A 95 9.38 18.49 4.59
CA THR A 95 8.24 17.66 4.17
C THR A 95 8.73 16.35 3.55
N ILE A 96 9.66 16.39 2.61
CA ILE A 96 10.26 15.19 1.99
C ILE A 96 10.81 14.25 3.07
N LYS A 97 11.64 14.79 3.98
CA LYS A 97 12.26 13.97 5.04
C LYS A 97 11.22 13.34 5.97
N LEU A 98 10.18 14.09 6.34
CA LEU A 98 9.11 13.58 7.21
C LEU A 98 8.28 12.51 6.50
N VAL A 99 7.79 12.80 5.29
CA VAL A 99 6.92 11.89 4.52
C VAL A 99 7.65 10.59 4.24
N LYS A 100 8.90 10.67 3.75
CA LYS A 100 9.74 9.50 3.50
C LYS A 100 9.91 8.65 4.76
N LYS A 101 10.26 9.28 5.89
CA LYS A 101 10.39 8.59 7.19
C LYS A 101 9.09 7.88 7.58
N VAL A 102 7.94 8.55 7.47
CA VAL A 102 6.64 7.96 7.83
C VAL A 102 6.31 6.77 6.91
N MET A 103 6.51 6.92 5.61
CA MET A 103 6.21 5.88 4.62
C MET A 103 7.09 4.63 4.80
N GLU A 104 8.39 4.80 5.02
CA GLU A 104 9.33 3.68 5.18
C GLU A 104 9.16 2.94 6.52
N ASN A 105 8.58 3.57 7.54
CA ASN A 105 8.52 3.03 8.90
C ASN A 105 7.09 2.71 9.39
N VAL A 106 6.08 2.75 8.52
CA VAL A 106 4.68 2.49 8.93
C VAL A 106 4.40 1.01 9.24
N SER A 107 5.24 0.11 8.74
CA SER A 107 5.07 -1.33 8.79
C SER A 107 6.37 -1.99 9.22
N GLU A 108 6.28 -2.98 10.10
CA GLU A 108 7.40 -3.87 10.41
C GLU A 108 7.40 -5.02 9.40
N LEU A 109 8.49 -5.12 8.64
CA LEU A 109 8.70 -6.15 7.63
C LEU A 109 10.11 -6.73 7.82
N SER A 110 10.32 -7.96 7.37
CA SER A 110 11.65 -8.58 7.38
C SER A 110 12.62 -7.93 6.39
N VAL A 111 12.12 -7.07 5.50
CA VAL A 111 12.87 -6.29 4.51
C VAL A 111 12.46 -4.83 4.62
N PRO A 112 13.38 -3.87 4.40
CA PRO A 112 13.05 -2.45 4.50
C PRO A 112 12.10 -2.01 3.37
N LEU A 113 11.15 -1.14 3.71
CA LEU A 113 10.43 -0.35 2.70
C LEU A 113 11.32 0.80 2.26
N VAL A 114 11.37 1.04 0.95
CA VAL A 114 12.16 2.12 0.34
C VAL A 114 11.21 3.06 -0.37
N VAL A 115 11.41 4.36 -0.19
CA VAL A 115 10.59 5.40 -0.81
C VAL A 115 11.47 6.32 -1.63
N ASP A 116 11.19 6.41 -2.91
CA ASP A 116 11.76 7.41 -3.81
C ASP A 116 10.96 8.72 -3.73
N THR A 117 11.65 9.83 -3.92
CA THR A 117 11.06 11.17 -3.79
C THR A 117 11.54 12.05 -4.92
N GLY A 118 10.62 12.63 -5.68
CA GLY A 118 10.90 13.70 -6.64
C GLY A 118 10.10 14.96 -6.30
N HIS A 119 10.47 16.08 -6.93
CA HIS A 119 9.75 17.34 -6.82
C HIS A 119 9.84 18.13 -8.12
N GLY A 120 8.78 18.86 -8.45
CA GLY A 120 8.67 19.59 -9.71
C GLY A 120 7.53 20.59 -9.68
N LYS A 121 7.41 21.39 -10.74
CA LYS A 121 6.31 22.37 -10.87
C LYS A 121 5.00 21.72 -11.32
N ASN A 122 5.08 20.49 -11.83
CA ASN A 122 3.97 19.65 -12.23
C ASN A 122 4.29 18.19 -11.89
N TRP A 123 3.28 17.33 -11.98
CA TRP A 123 3.41 15.93 -11.60
C TRP A 123 4.47 15.19 -12.43
N ASN A 124 4.57 15.46 -13.73
CA ASN A 124 5.55 14.81 -14.61
C ASN A 124 7.01 15.18 -14.29
N GLU A 125 7.27 16.37 -13.73
CA GLU A 125 8.61 16.74 -13.24
C GLU A 125 8.93 16.15 -11.87
N ALA A 126 7.90 15.81 -11.09
CA ALA A 126 8.04 15.28 -9.73
C ALA A 126 8.07 13.75 -9.66
N HIS A 127 7.56 13.07 -10.69
CA HIS A 127 7.59 11.62 -10.87
C HIS A 127 8.94 11.19 -11.46
#